data_AF-A0A6I4ILY4-F1
#
_entry.id   AF-A0A6I4ILY4-F1
#
_cell.length_a   1.000
_cell.length_b   1.000
_cell.length_c   1.000
_cell.angle_alpha   90.00
_cell.angle_beta   90.00
_cell.angle_gamma   90.00
#
_symmetry.space_group_name_H-M   'P 1'
#
loop_
_entity.id
_entity.type
_entity.pdbx_description
1 polymer ?
#
loop_
_entity_poly.entity_id
_entity_poly.type
_entity_poly.pdbx_seq_one_letter_code
_entity_poly.pdbx_strand_id
1 'polypeptide(L)' 'MDFQQLLVYITLTIAIGFLIRKFVWKKKKPKSSKSCGDDCSCH' A
#
# COMPACT_ATOMS: atom_id res chain seq x y z
N MET A 1 -11.64 -28.79 -10.67
CA MET A 1 -10.63 -27.94 -10.02
C MET A 1 -10.00 -28.77 -8.91
N ASP A 2 -8.85 -29.35 -9.21
CA ASP A 2 -8.14 -30.24 -8.32
C ASP A 2 -7.64 -29.49 -7.08
N PHE A 3 -7.65 -30.15 -5.92
CA PHE A 3 -7.35 -29.52 -4.63
C PHE A 3 -5.96 -28.85 -4.57
N GLN A 4 -4.98 -29.34 -5.33
CA GLN A 4 -3.66 -28.71 -5.45
C GLN A 4 -3.72 -27.36 -6.17
N GLN A 5 -4.57 -27.22 -7.19
CA GLN A 5 -4.75 -25.96 -7.91
C GLN A 5 -5.34 -24.89 -7.00
N LEU A 6 -6.22 -25.27 -6.06
CA LEU A 6 -6.78 -24.36 -5.07
C LEU A 6 -5.67 -23.70 -4.23
N LEU A 7 -4.68 -24.46 -3.78
CA LEU A 7 -3.56 -23.96 -3.00
C LEU A 7 -2.71 -22.95 -3.80
N VAL A 8 -2.49 -23.25 -5.08
CA VAL A 8 -1.75 -22.37 -6.01
C VAL A 8 -2.52 -21.07 -6.24
N TYR A 9 -3.83 -21.14 -6.51
CA TYR A 9 -4.66 -19.94 -6.71
C TYR A 9 -4.77 -19.07 -5.46
N ILE A 10 -4.88 -19.68 -4.27
CA ILE A 10 -4.90 -18.93 -3.01
C ILE A 10 -3.57 -18.21 -2.78
N THR A 11 -2.45 -18.92 -2.94
CA THR A 11 -1.10 -18.35 -2.80
C THR A 11 -0.87 -17.20 -3.78
N LEU A 12 -1.27 -17.39 -5.05
CA LEU A 12 -1.17 -16.38 -6.09
C LEU A 12 -2.01 -15.13 -5.76
N THR A 13 -3.25 -15.34 -5.29
CA THR A 13 -4.17 -14.26 -4.92
C THR A 13 -3.62 -13.45 -3.73
N ILE A 14 -3.06 -14.12 -2.72
CA ILE A 14 -2.42 -13.47 -1.56
C ILE A 14 -1.19 -12.68 -1.98
N ALA A 15 -0.33 -13.24 -2.82
CA ALA A 15 0.88 -12.56 -3.30
C ALA A 15 0.54 -11.29 -4.10
N ILE A 16 -0.42 -11.38 -5.03
CA ILE A 16 -0.90 -10.23 -5.80
C ILE A 16 -1.54 -9.20 -4.86
N GLY A 17 -2.42 -9.62 -3.95
CA GLY A 17 -3.04 -8.73 -2.97
C GLY A 17 -2.02 -8.03 -2.06
N PHE A 18 -0.99 -8.73 -1.62
CA PHE A 18 0.12 -8.19 -0.83
C PHE A 18 0.94 -7.16 -1.62
N LEU A 19 1.26 -7.44 -2.89
CA LEU A 19 1.99 -6.51 -3.75
C LEU A 19 1.17 -5.25 -4.02
N ILE A 20 -0.12 -5.38 -4.34
CA ILE A 20 -1.04 -4.24 -4.51
C ILE A 20 -1.10 -3.42 -3.21
N ARG A 21 -1.26 -4.07 -2.05
CA ARG A 21 -1.28 -3.37 -0.76
C ARG A 21 0.06 -2.70 -0.44
N LYS A 22 1.20 -3.30 -0.79
CA LYS A 22 2.52 -2.75 -0.50
C LYS A 22 2.87 -1.56 -1.40
N PHE A 23 2.52 -1.62 -2.68
CA PHE A 23 2.94 -0.65 -3.68
C PHE A 23 1.86 0.37 -4.05
N VAL A 24 0.60 -0.05 -4.19
CA VAL A 24 -0.54 0.84 -4.52
C VAL A 24 -1.09 1.49 -3.26
N TRP A 25 -1.11 0.77 -2.14
CA TRP A 25 -1.45 1.33 -0.83
C TRP A 25 -0.25 2.04 -0.17
N LYS A 26 0.46 2.88 -0.93
CA LYS A 26 1.05 4.07 -0.32
C LYS A 26 -0.15 4.87 0.17
N LYS A 27 -0.56 4.69 1.43
CA LYS A 27 -1.38 5.70 2.10
C LYS A 27 -0.57 6.97 1.92
N LYS A 28 -0.93 7.81 0.94
CA LYS A 28 -0.69 9.24 1.05
C LYS A 28 -1.23 9.49 2.44
N LYS A 29 -0.33 9.76 3.40
CA LYS A 29 -0.73 10.29 4.70
C LYS A 29 -1.83 11.29 4.33
N PRO A 30 -3.05 11.21 4.87
CA PRO A 30 -3.99 12.29 4.62
C PRO A 30 -3.17 13.54 4.89
N LYS A 31 -3.00 14.38 3.87
CA LYS A 31 -2.53 15.73 4.10
C LYS A 31 -3.68 16.36 4.88
N SER A 32 -3.84 15.99 6.14
CA SER A 32 -4.25 16.91 7.17
C SER A 32 -3.13 17.93 7.14
N SER A 33 -3.27 18.90 6.23
CA SER A 33 -3.35 20.32 6.48
C SER A 33 -3.02 20.79 7.90
N LYS A 34 -2.02 20.21 8.56
CA LYS A 34 -1.33 20.82 9.67
C LYS A 34 -0.15 21.56 9.09
N SER A 35 -0.44 22.82 8.76
CA SER A 35 0.46 23.97 8.94
C SER A 35 1.89 23.80 8.42
N CYS A 36 2.08 24.01 7.13
CA CYS A 36 3.33 24.59 6.61
C CYS A 36 2.93 25.72 5.66
N GLY A 37 2.25 26.70 6.24
CA GLY A 37 2.26 28.08 5.78
C GLY A 37 3.05 28.86 6.83
N ASP A 38 3.92 29.74 6.35
CA ASP A 38 4.86 30.58 7.08
C ASP A 38 6.07 29.89 7.74
N ASP A 39 7.19 30.61 7.74
CA ASP A 39 8.48 30.28 8.38
C ASP A 39 9.48 29.41 7.60
N CYS A 40 9.97 29.99 6.51
CA CYS A 40 11.36 29.87 6.05
C CYS A 40 12.35 30.03 7.23
N SER A 41 12.74 28.94 7.89
CA SER A 41 13.90 28.92 8.79
C SER A 41 15.12 28.38 8.06
N CYS A 42 15.75 29.25 7.27
CA CYS A 42 17.12 29.10 6.81
C CYS A 42 18.08 29.34 7.99
N HIS A 43 18.97 28.40 8.27
CA HIS A 43 20.26 28.64 8.92
C HIS A 43 21.31 27.86 8.14
#